data_AF-A0AAW2J763-F1
#
_entry.id   AF-A0AAW2J763-F1
#
_cell.length_a   1.000
_cell.length_b   1.000
_cell.length_c   1.000
_cell.angle_alpha   90.00
_cell.angle_beta   90.00
_cell.angle_gamma   90.00
#
_symmetry.space_group_name_H-M   'P 1'
#
loop_
_entity.id
_entity.type
_entity.pdbx_description
1 polymer ?
#
loop_
_entity_poly.entity_id
_entity_poly.type
_entity_poly.pdbx_seq_one_letter_code
_entity_poly.pdbx_strand_id
1 'polypeptide(L)'
;MVFKSKDHLKASVQDFSVRFARREYRVVESKPKLWKVACKYDQQTGCSWMLRGIFQPNMGLFKITKYAGPHTCLMNEISVEHGNLGKSMIATHLLGMVRQDPAYDIKFVQQNVKDRFGFEISYHKAWQSLKAAREQVYGTWESSVKKLPRFMAFLQKLNPGTVVEWLNLETDRPGVQMLHYVFWAFRPCIEGFRSCRNVISVDGTHLYTKYKHKLLVAVTLDANQQVLPLAFALG
;
A
#
# COMPACT_ATOMS: atom_id res chain seq x y z
N MET A 1 -15.39 -17.03 -21.48
CA MET A 1 -14.88 -16.61 -20.15
C MET A 1 -15.48 -15.26 -19.77
N VAL A 2 -15.92 -15.09 -18.52
CA VAL A 2 -16.57 -13.87 -17.99
C VAL A 2 -15.88 -13.37 -16.72
N PHE A 3 -16.02 -12.07 -16.43
CA PHE A 3 -15.33 -11.37 -15.36
C PHE A 3 -16.26 -10.37 -14.68
N LYS A 4 -16.14 -10.24 -13.36
CA LYS A 4 -16.95 -9.32 -12.52
C LYS A 4 -16.80 -7.85 -12.91
N SER A 5 -15.65 -7.44 -13.44
CA SER A 5 -15.37 -6.05 -13.80
C SER A 5 -14.31 -5.96 -14.90
N LYS A 6 -14.15 -4.77 -15.47
CA LYS A 6 -13.07 -4.47 -16.42
C LYS A 6 -11.69 -4.67 -15.79
N ASP A 7 -11.52 -4.32 -14.52
CA ASP A 7 -10.24 -4.45 -13.83
C ASP A 7 -9.92 -5.91 -13.51
N HIS A 8 -10.93 -6.73 -13.19
CA HIS A 8 -10.73 -8.17 -13.03
C HIS A 8 -10.31 -8.83 -14.36
N LEU A 9 -10.92 -8.41 -15.49
CA LEU A 9 -10.50 -8.84 -16.82
C LEU A 9 -9.04 -8.44 -17.10
N LYS A 10 -8.68 -7.17 -16.85
CA LYS A 10 -7.31 -6.66 -17.04
C LYS A 10 -6.29 -7.44 -16.22
N ALA A 11 -6.55 -7.64 -14.93
CA ALA A 11 -5.66 -8.37 -14.03
C ALA A 11 -5.46 -9.81 -14.48
N SER A 12 -6.53 -10.48 -14.95
CA SER A 12 -6.46 -11.86 -15.44
C SER A 12 -5.65 -11.98 -16.74
N VAL A 13 -5.84 -11.05 -17.67
CA VAL A 13 -5.06 -11.02 -18.93
C VAL A 13 -3.61 -10.65 -18.66
N GLN A 14 -3.35 -9.75 -17.69
CA GLN A 14 -2.01 -9.40 -17.24
C GLN A 14 -1.29 -10.62 -16.63
N ASP A 15 -1.95 -11.37 -15.75
CA ASP A 15 -1.40 -12.59 -15.16
C ASP A 15 -1.10 -13.65 -16.21
N PHE A 16 -2.03 -13.87 -17.14
CA PHE A 16 -1.82 -14.77 -18.27
C PHE A 16 -0.59 -14.40 -19.10
N SER A 17 -0.47 -13.11 -19.43
CA SER A 17 0.59 -12.59 -20.30
C SER A 17 1.98 -12.73 -19.68
N VAL A 18 2.09 -12.41 -18.38
CA VAL A 18 3.36 -12.50 -17.64
C VAL A 18 3.74 -13.95 -17.35
N ARG A 19 2.84 -14.76 -16.79
CA ARG A 19 3.21 -16.07 -16.23
C ARG A 19 3.19 -17.21 -17.24
N PHE A 20 2.30 -17.16 -18.22
CA PHE A 20 2.07 -18.29 -19.12
C PHE A 20 2.51 -17.97 -20.54
N ALA A 21 2.00 -16.88 -21.13
CA ALA A 21 2.36 -16.52 -22.50
C ALA A 21 3.82 -16.06 -22.60
N ARG A 22 4.38 -15.47 -21.52
CA ARG A 22 5.68 -14.78 -21.52
C ARG A 22 5.80 -13.85 -22.73
N ARG A 23 4.73 -13.09 -22.99
CA ARG A 23 4.61 -12.16 -24.11
C ARG A 23 3.89 -10.90 -23.67
N GLU A 24 4.38 -9.76 -24.18
CA GLU A 24 3.77 -8.49 -23.91
C GLU A 24 2.62 -8.17 -24.86
N TYR A 25 1.63 -7.47 -24.32
CA TYR A 25 0.55 -6.85 -25.07
C TYR A 25 0.56 -5.33 -24.94
N ARG A 26 0.00 -4.68 -25.95
CA ARG A 26 -0.34 -3.26 -25.94
C ARG A 26 -1.85 -3.08 -25.86
N VAL A 27 -2.29 -2.00 -25.22
CA VAL A 27 -3.71 -1.63 -25.21
C VAL A 27 -4.05 -0.97 -26.53
N VAL A 28 -4.98 -1.57 -27.27
CA VAL A 28 -5.47 -1.04 -28.54
C VAL A 28 -6.64 -0.09 -28.31
N GLU A 29 -7.55 -0.45 -27.40
CA GLU A 29 -8.73 0.36 -27.09
C GLU A 29 -9.17 0.14 -25.65
N SER A 30 -9.54 1.22 -24.95
CA SER A 30 -10.02 1.17 -23.58
C SER A 30 -11.13 2.20 -23.35
N LYS A 31 -12.38 1.75 -23.38
CA LYS A 31 -13.59 2.53 -23.08
C LYS A 31 -14.30 1.97 -21.84
N PRO A 32 -15.25 2.66 -21.19
CA PRO A 32 -15.91 2.16 -19.98
C PRO A 32 -16.49 0.74 -20.12
N LYS A 33 -17.08 0.41 -21.28
CA LYS A 33 -17.71 -0.89 -21.57
C LYS A 33 -16.90 -1.79 -22.52
N LEU A 34 -15.68 -1.40 -22.91
CA LEU A 34 -14.86 -2.15 -23.87
C LEU A 34 -13.38 -2.10 -23.50
N TRP A 35 -12.70 -3.22 -23.67
CA TRP A 35 -11.26 -3.31 -23.58
C TRP A 35 -10.71 -4.22 -24.67
N LYS A 36 -9.74 -3.73 -25.44
CA LYS A 36 -9.08 -4.48 -26.51
C LYS A 36 -7.57 -4.39 -26.34
N VAL A 37 -6.90 -5.52 -26.40
CA VAL A 37 -5.45 -5.66 -26.40
C VAL A 37 -4.99 -6.49 -27.60
N ALA A 38 -3.77 -6.25 -28.04
CA ALA A 38 -3.10 -7.01 -29.09
C ALA A 38 -1.64 -7.24 -28.70
N CYS A 39 -0.96 -8.14 -29.39
CA CYS A 39 0.46 -8.37 -29.16
C CYS A 39 1.20 -7.03 -29.28
N LYS A 40 2.14 -6.77 -28.37
CA LYS A 40 2.97 -5.56 -28.44
C LYS A 40 3.74 -5.47 -29.76
N TYR A 41 4.07 -6.62 -30.33
CA TYR A 41 4.86 -6.75 -31.55
C TYR A 41 4.04 -7.20 -32.78
N ASP A 42 2.72 -7.03 -32.74
CA ASP A 42 1.82 -7.43 -33.83
C ASP A 42 2.22 -6.83 -35.18
N GLN A 43 2.58 -5.55 -35.19
CA GLN A 43 2.98 -4.83 -36.40
C GLN A 43 4.35 -5.28 -36.96
N GLN A 44 5.32 -5.62 -36.11
CA GLN A 44 6.65 -6.04 -36.58
C GLN A 44 6.71 -7.51 -36.99
N THR A 45 5.92 -8.36 -36.33
CA THR A 45 6.01 -9.82 -36.49
C THR A 45 4.84 -10.42 -37.26
N GLY A 46 3.83 -9.62 -37.60
CA GLY A 46 2.55 -10.11 -38.15
C GLY A 46 1.75 -10.93 -37.14
N CYS A 47 2.07 -10.85 -35.84
CA CYS A 47 1.39 -11.63 -34.82
C CYS A 47 -0.08 -11.22 -34.70
N SER A 48 -0.98 -12.17 -34.94
CA SER A 48 -2.42 -11.93 -34.91
C SER A 48 -3.03 -11.97 -33.50
N TRP A 49 -2.21 -12.15 -32.45
CA TRP A 49 -2.74 -12.30 -31.10
C TRP A 49 -3.52 -11.07 -30.67
N MET A 50 -4.78 -11.26 -30.29
CA MET A 50 -5.63 -10.22 -29.75
C MET A 50 -6.68 -10.75 -28.80
N LEU A 51 -7.13 -9.88 -27.90
CA LEU A 51 -8.26 -10.15 -27.02
C LEU A 51 -9.15 -8.92 -26.93
N ARG A 52 -10.47 -9.13 -27.02
CA ARG A 52 -11.49 -8.10 -26.83
C ARG A 52 -12.47 -8.55 -25.75
N GLY A 53 -12.59 -7.74 -24.70
CA GLY A 53 -13.62 -7.84 -23.69
C GLY A 53 -14.66 -6.73 -23.82
N ILE A 54 -15.93 -7.08 -23.65
CA ILE A 54 -17.06 -6.14 -23.70
C ILE A 54 -17.98 -6.39 -22.50
N PHE A 55 -18.45 -5.32 -21.88
CA PHE A 55 -19.46 -5.37 -20.84
C PHE A 55 -20.80 -5.86 -21.39
N GLN A 56 -21.43 -6.79 -20.67
CA GLN A 56 -22.72 -7.38 -20.97
C GLN A 56 -23.75 -6.79 -20.00
N PRO A 57 -24.59 -5.84 -20.44
CA PRO A 57 -25.52 -5.15 -19.53
C PRO A 57 -26.52 -6.08 -18.85
N ASN A 58 -26.99 -7.10 -19.57
CA ASN A 58 -27.91 -8.12 -19.08
C ASN A 58 -27.34 -8.95 -17.91
N MET A 59 -26.03 -9.18 -17.90
CA MET A 59 -25.36 -9.99 -16.87
C MET A 59 -24.64 -9.13 -15.82
N GLY A 60 -24.40 -7.84 -16.08
CA GLY A 60 -23.54 -7.01 -15.25
C GLY A 60 -22.07 -7.44 -15.25
N LEU A 61 -21.62 -8.18 -16.27
CA LEU A 61 -20.27 -8.79 -16.35
C LEU A 61 -19.52 -8.37 -17.61
N PHE A 62 -18.18 -8.43 -17.56
CA PHE A 62 -17.34 -8.37 -18.75
C PHE A 62 -17.16 -9.75 -19.37
N LYS A 63 -17.38 -9.90 -20.67
CA LYS A 63 -17.14 -11.16 -21.40
C LYS A 63 -16.04 -10.95 -22.43
N ILE A 64 -15.12 -11.91 -22.55
CA ILE A 64 -14.23 -11.98 -23.72
C ILE A 64 -15.08 -12.38 -24.92
N THR A 65 -15.25 -11.47 -25.88
CA THR A 65 -16.08 -11.66 -27.07
C THR A 65 -15.28 -12.01 -28.31
N LYS A 66 -14.01 -11.61 -28.35
CA LYS A 66 -13.08 -12.01 -29.43
C LYS A 66 -11.74 -12.39 -28.83
N TYR A 67 -11.20 -13.50 -29.31
CA TYR A 67 -9.86 -13.96 -29.01
C TYR A 67 -9.25 -14.50 -30.30
N ALA A 68 -8.08 -14.01 -30.66
CA ALA A 68 -7.24 -14.59 -31.69
C ALA A 68 -5.93 -14.97 -31.02
N GLY A 69 -5.62 -16.25 -30.98
CA GLY A 69 -4.40 -16.77 -30.38
C GLY A 69 -4.10 -18.17 -30.95
N PRO A 70 -2.95 -18.78 -30.60
CA PRO A 70 -1.92 -18.28 -29.67
C PRO A 70 -1.05 -17.16 -30.25
N HIS A 71 -0.11 -16.65 -29.45
CA HIS A 71 0.95 -15.79 -29.99
C HIS A 71 1.81 -16.55 -30.99
N THR A 72 2.09 -15.93 -32.13
CA THR A 72 3.00 -16.42 -33.17
C THR A 72 4.30 -15.61 -33.25
N CYS A 73 4.44 -14.55 -32.44
CA CYS A 73 5.65 -13.75 -32.39
C CYS A 73 6.80 -14.53 -31.76
N LEU A 74 7.85 -14.73 -32.56
CA LEU A 74 9.15 -15.21 -32.10
C LEU A 74 9.86 -14.03 -31.43
N MET A 75 10.34 -14.24 -30.21
CA MET A 75 11.23 -13.32 -29.52
C MET A 75 12.62 -13.94 -29.59
N ASN A 76 13.55 -13.28 -30.30
CA ASN A 76 14.91 -13.79 -30.48
C ASN A 76 15.78 -13.66 -29.22
N GLU A 77 15.35 -12.83 -28.26
CA GLU A 77 16.04 -12.61 -26.98
C GLU A 77 15.08 -12.82 -25.81
N ILE A 78 15.58 -13.46 -24.74
CA ILE A 78 14.86 -13.58 -23.48
C ILE A 78 14.85 -12.20 -22.82
N SER A 79 13.70 -11.54 -22.83
CA SER A 79 13.56 -10.24 -22.16
C SER A 79 13.78 -10.40 -20.65
N VAL A 80 14.71 -9.59 -20.12
CA VAL A 80 15.02 -9.54 -18.68
C VAL A 80 13.86 -8.92 -17.90
N GLU A 81 13.20 -7.92 -18.47
CA GLU A 81 12.03 -7.25 -17.90
C GLU A 81 10.73 -7.64 -18.62
N HIS A 82 9.58 -7.34 -18.00
CA HIS A 82 8.28 -7.48 -18.65
C HIS A 82 7.45 -6.21 -18.47
N GLY A 83 7.14 -5.52 -19.57
CA GLY A 83 6.39 -4.28 -19.62
C GLY A 83 4.97 -4.39 -19.05
N ASN A 84 4.33 -5.56 -19.16
CA ASN A 84 3.05 -5.80 -18.48
C ASN A 84 3.19 -6.32 -17.04
N LEU A 85 4.39 -6.53 -16.50
CA LEU A 85 4.55 -6.75 -15.06
C LEU A 85 4.48 -5.40 -14.35
N GLY A 86 3.25 -5.03 -13.99
CA GLY A 86 2.90 -3.72 -13.46
C GLY A 86 2.86 -3.66 -11.94
N LYS A 87 2.91 -2.42 -11.42
CA LYS A 87 2.86 -2.11 -9.98
C LYS A 87 1.72 -2.83 -9.25
N SER A 88 0.51 -2.81 -9.80
CA SER A 88 -0.66 -3.41 -9.14
C SER A 88 -0.51 -4.91 -8.93
N MET A 89 0.01 -5.61 -9.94
CA MET A 89 0.19 -7.06 -9.87
C MET A 89 1.25 -7.45 -8.83
N ILE A 90 2.38 -6.73 -8.82
CA ILE A 90 3.43 -6.91 -7.83
C ILE A 90 2.90 -6.59 -6.42
N ALA A 91 2.19 -5.47 -6.26
CA ALA A 91 1.63 -5.08 -4.97
C ALA A 91 0.66 -6.13 -4.41
N THR A 92 -0.21 -6.70 -5.25
CA THR A 92 -1.11 -7.80 -4.85
C THR A 92 -0.33 -9.05 -4.40
N HIS A 93 0.75 -9.39 -5.09
CA HIS A 93 1.61 -10.52 -4.70
C HIS A 93 2.28 -10.28 -3.34
N LEU A 94 2.71 -9.06 -3.05
CA LEU A 94 3.41 -8.68 -1.81
C LEU A 94 2.49 -8.61 -0.57
N LEU A 95 1.16 -8.64 -0.71
CA LEU A 95 0.25 -8.43 0.43
C LEU A 95 0.48 -9.40 1.59
N GLY A 96 0.75 -10.67 1.30
CA GLY A 96 1.04 -11.67 2.33
C GLY A 96 2.33 -11.37 3.09
N MET A 97 3.39 -11.03 2.34
CA MET A 97 4.72 -10.71 2.91
C MET A 97 4.66 -9.46 3.79
N VAL A 98 3.98 -8.41 3.33
CA VAL A 98 3.83 -7.14 4.07
C VAL A 98 3.00 -7.30 5.36
N ARG A 99 2.06 -8.25 5.39
CA ARG A 99 1.29 -8.57 6.60
C ARG A 99 2.11 -9.34 7.65
N GLN A 100 3.00 -10.21 7.19
CA GLN A 100 3.88 -10.99 8.06
C GLN A 100 5.04 -10.13 8.59
N ASP A 101 5.58 -9.27 7.74
CA ASP A 101 6.68 -8.36 8.07
C ASP A 101 6.36 -6.94 7.58
N PRO A 102 5.95 -6.02 8.49
CA PRO A 102 5.75 -4.62 8.15
C PRO A 102 7.01 -3.94 7.60
N ALA A 103 8.20 -4.39 8.03
CA ALA A 103 9.51 -3.84 7.67
C ALA A 103 10.08 -4.45 6.38
N TYR A 104 9.29 -5.21 5.63
CA TYR A 104 9.71 -5.90 4.41
C TYR A 104 10.59 -5.05 3.48
N ASP A 105 11.77 -5.56 3.15
CA ASP A 105 12.81 -4.82 2.44
C ASP A 105 12.60 -4.86 0.91
N ILE A 106 12.96 -3.76 0.24
CA ILE A 106 12.89 -3.60 -1.21
C ILE A 106 13.78 -4.60 -1.94
N LYS A 107 14.94 -4.97 -1.39
CA LYS A 107 15.82 -6.00 -1.96
C LYS A 107 15.11 -7.34 -2.06
N PHE A 108 14.38 -7.73 -1.01
CA PHE A 108 13.57 -8.95 -1.02
C PHE A 108 12.40 -8.87 -2.00
N VAL A 109 11.85 -7.66 -2.25
CA VAL A 109 10.85 -7.46 -3.32
C VAL A 109 11.42 -7.81 -4.68
N GLN A 110 12.60 -7.29 -5.04
CA GLN A 110 13.21 -7.59 -6.35
C GLN A 110 13.50 -9.09 -6.51
N GLN A 111 14.06 -9.72 -5.47
CA GLN A 111 14.35 -11.15 -5.46
C GLN A 111 13.06 -11.98 -5.62
N ASN A 112 12.03 -11.72 -4.80
CA ASN A 112 10.77 -12.47 -4.88
C ASN A 112 10.06 -12.28 -6.22
N VAL A 113 10.14 -11.10 -6.82
CA VAL A 113 9.56 -10.86 -8.14
C VAL A 113 10.29 -11.67 -9.21
N LYS A 114 11.63 -11.73 -9.15
CA LYS A 114 12.44 -12.56 -10.04
C LYS A 114 12.11 -14.04 -9.86
N ASP A 115 12.02 -14.53 -8.62
CA ASP A 115 11.72 -15.93 -8.33
C ASP A 115 10.30 -16.32 -8.74
N ARG A 116 9.32 -15.43 -8.52
CA ARG A 116 7.91 -15.71 -8.80
C ARG A 116 7.54 -15.59 -10.27
N PHE A 117 8.06 -14.58 -10.96
CA PHE A 117 7.65 -14.23 -12.32
C PHE A 117 8.73 -14.50 -13.36
N GLY A 118 9.99 -14.70 -12.94
CA GLY A 118 11.12 -14.91 -13.84
C GLY A 118 11.52 -13.64 -14.61
N PHE A 119 11.24 -12.46 -14.07
CA PHE A 119 11.60 -11.17 -14.64
C PHE A 119 12.20 -10.26 -13.58
N GLU A 120 13.16 -9.45 -13.98
CA GLU A 120 13.75 -8.42 -13.12
C GLU A 120 12.89 -7.15 -13.14
N ILE A 121 13.02 -6.36 -12.07
CA ILE A 121 12.36 -5.07 -11.94
C ILE A 121 13.34 -4.04 -11.39
N SER A 122 13.20 -2.80 -11.87
CA SER A 122 13.95 -1.68 -11.31
C SER A 122 13.61 -1.42 -9.84
N TYR A 123 14.57 -0.84 -9.11
CA TYR A 123 14.40 -0.43 -7.71
C TYR A 123 13.18 0.47 -7.52
N HIS A 124 12.98 1.44 -8.41
CA HIS A 124 11.84 2.36 -8.34
C HIS A 124 10.50 1.62 -8.50
N LYS A 125 10.39 0.64 -9.41
CA LYS A 125 9.18 -0.18 -9.56
C LYS A 125 8.94 -1.05 -8.32
N ALA A 126 10.00 -1.61 -7.73
CA ALA A 126 9.93 -2.36 -6.48
C ALA A 126 9.41 -1.48 -5.32
N TRP A 127 10.01 -0.31 -5.12
CA TRP A 127 9.60 0.67 -4.09
C TRP A 127 8.14 1.09 -4.26
N GLN A 128 7.72 1.47 -5.48
CA GLN A 128 6.33 1.86 -5.74
C GLN A 128 5.33 0.73 -5.47
N SER A 129 5.70 -0.51 -5.79
CA SER A 129 4.85 -1.68 -5.57
C SER A 129 4.74 -2.04 -4.10
N LEU A 130 5.86 -1.99 -3.36
CA LEU A 130 5.90 -2.19 -1.92
C LEU A 130 5.08 -1.13 -1.18
N LYS A 131 5.22 0.15 -1.56
CA LYS A 131 4.39 1.24 -1.04
C LYS A 131 2.90 0.96 -1.26
N ALA A 132 2.51 0.58 -2.48
CA ALA A 132 1.13 0.27 -2.80
C ALA A 132 0.59 -0.95 -2.05
N ALA A 133 1.44 -1.94 -1.75
CA ALA A 133 1.08 -3.08 -0.91
C ALA A 133 0.88 -2.65 0.55
N ARG A 134 1.79 -1.85 1.12
CA ARG A 134 1.65 -1.27 2.47
C ARG A 134 0.38 -0.44 2.61
N GLU A 135 0.06 0.40 1.63
CA GLU A 135 -1.18 1.19 1.62
C GLU A 135 -2.44 0.32 1.58
N GLN A 136 -2.40 -0.84 0.90
CA GLN A 136 -3.53 -1.79 0.90
C GLN A 136 -3.68 -2.54 2.23
N VAL A 137 -2.58 -2.80 2.94
CA VAL A 137 -2.61 -3.52 4.22
C VAL A 137 -2.95 -2.59 5.39
N TYR A 138 -2.27 -1.45 5.49
CA TYR A 138 -2.33 -0.55 6.65
C TYR A 138 -3.15 0.72 6.40
N GLY A 139 -3.53 0.99 5.15
CA GLY A 139 -4.11 2.26 4.73
C GLY A 139 -3.04 3.30 4.39
N THR A 140 -3.49 4.45 3.90
CA THR A 140 -2.59 5.58 3.62
C THR A 140 -2.28 6.36 4.89
N TRP A 141 -1.21 7.15 4.87
CA TRP A 141 -0.88 8.09 5.94
C TRP A 141 -2.04 9.02 6.29
N GLU A 142 -2.71 9.57 5.27
CA GLU A 142 -3.91 10.39 5.41
C GLU A 142 -5.02 9.64 6.15
N SER A 143 -5.23 8.36 5.82
CA SER A 143 -6.26 7.54 6.44
C SER A 143 -5.96 7.28 7.92
N SER A 144 -4.68 7.10 8.27
CA SER A 144 -4.25 6.86 9.65
C SER A 144 -4.41 8.11 10.51
N VAL A 145 -4.00 9.29 10.01
CA VAL A 145 -4.21 10.57 10.69
C VAL A 145 -5.71 10.84 10.90
N LYS A 146 -6.55 10.59 9.90
CA LYS A 146 -8.02 10.75 10.02
C LYS A 146 -8.66 9.79 11.04
N LYS A 147 -8.07 8.62 11.29
CA LYS A 147 -8.56 7.65 12.28
C LYS A 147 -8.13 8.02 13.71
N LEU A 148 -7.07 8.81 13.86
CA LEU A 148 -6.44 9.10 15.15
C LEU A 148 -7.41 9.71 16.19
N PRO A 149 -8.29 10.67 15.86
CA PRO A 149 -9.25 11.21 16.84
C PRO A 149 -10.21 10.15 17.38
N ARG A 150 -10.74 9.29 16.50
CA ARG A 150 -11.62 8.18 16.90
C ARG A 150 -10.88 7.16 17.75
N PHE A 151 -9.62 6.87 17.40
CA PHE A 151 -8.78 5.96 18.16
C PHE A 151 -8.50 6.48 19.58
N MET A 152 -8.12 7.75 19.72
CA MET A 152 -7.88 8.35 21.03
C MET A 152 -9.15 8.46 21.88
N ALA A 153 -10.29 8.83 21.28
CA ALA A 153 -11.57 8.83 21.98
C ALA A 153 -11.93 7.43 22.52
N PHE A 154 -11.66 6.39 21.73
CA PHE A 154 -11.83 5.01 22.15
C PHE A 154 -10.85 4.62 23.27
N LEU A 155 -9.59 5.03 23.19
CA LEU A 155 -8.60 4.83 24.25
C LEU A 155 -9.03 5.47 25.58
N GLN A 156 -9.55 6.70 25.54
CA GLN A 156 -10.06 7.38 26.74
C GLN A 156 -11.27 6.67 27.33
N LYS A 157 -12.17 6.15 26.48
CA LYS A 157 -13.32 5.36 26.92
C LYS A 157 -12.89 4.07 27.63
N LEU A 158 -11.88 3.37 27.11
CA LEU A 158 -11.37 2.14 27.70
C LEU A 158 -10.50 2.36 28.94
N ASN A 159 -9.85 3.52 29.04
CA ASN A 159 -8.99 3.88 30.16
C ASN A 159 -9.45 5.22 30.77
N PRO A 160 -10.56 5.23 31.54
CA PRO A 160 -11.12 6.46 32.10
C PRO A 160 -10.10 7.26 32.90
N GLY A 161 -9.96 8.55 32.60
CA GLY A 161 -8.96 9.46 33.17
C GLY A 161 -7.65 9.55 32.38
N THR A 162 -7.54 8.83 31.25
CA THR A 162 -6.50 9.12 30.25
C THR A 162 -6.72 10.54 29.70
N VAL A 163 -5.68 11.36 29.78
CA VAL A 163 -5.69 12.72 29.25
C VAL A 163 -5.25 12.66 27.79
N VAL A 164 -5.99 13.33 26.92
CA VAL A 164 -5.63 13.52 25.51
C VAL A 164 -5.88 14.98 25.17
N GLU A 165 -4.83 15.67 24.73
CA GLU A 165 -4.88 17.08 24.36
C GLU A 165 -4.51 17.24 22.88
N TRP A 166 -5.28 18.04 22.17
CA TRP A 166 -5.13 18.25 20.73
C TRP A 166 -4.77 19.70 20.45
N LEU A 167 -3.77 19.91 19.60
CA LEU A 167 -3.50 21.18 18.95
C LEU A 167 -3.64 20.99 17.44
N ASN A 168 -4.69 21.60 16.89
CA ASN A 168 -4.92 21.65 15.45
C ASN A 168 -4.66 23.06 14.95
N LEU A 169 -4.08 23.17 13.76
CA LEU A 169 -3.95 24.43 13.04
C LEU A 169 -5.06 24.54 12.01
N GLU A 170 -5.57 25.76 11.85
CA GLU A 170 -6.40 26.08 10.69
C GLU A 170 -5.55 25.98 9.41
N THR A 171 -6.22 25.68 8.31
CA THR A 171 -5.60 25.70 6.98
C THR A 171 -6.29 26.76 6.14
N ASP A 172 -5.67 27.14 5.03
CA ASP A 172 -6.25 28.05 4.04
C ASP A 172 -7.59 27.55 3.44
N ARG A 173 -7.98 26.31 3.76
CA ARG A 173 -9.26 25.73 3.36
C ARG A 173 -10.23 25.76 4.55
N PRO A 174 -11.34 26.53 4.44
CA PRO A 174 -12.35 26.58 5.48
C PRO A 174 -12.85 25.19 5.88
N GLY A 175 -12.92 24.92 7.18
CA GLY A 175 -13.38 23.64 7.73
C GLY A 175 -12.37 22.50 7.66
N VAL A 176 -11.15 22.74 7.16
CA VAL A 176 -10.06 21.76 7.19
C VAL A 176 -9.08 22.14 8.29
N GLN A 177 -8.95 21.26 9.28
CA GLN A 177 -7.96 21.37 10.34
C GLN A 177 -6.80 20.41 10.06
N MET A 178 -5.59 20.89 10.28
CA MET A 178 -4.37 20.08 10.22
C MET A 178 -3.95 19.74 11.65
N LEU A 179 -3.71 18.45 11.91
CA LEU A 179 -3.12 18.02 13.17
C LEU A 179 -1.73 18.65 13.29
N HIS A 180 -1.50 19.42 14.36
CA HIS A 180 -0.20 19.95 14.67
C HIS A 180 0.45 19.15 15.79
N TYR A 181 -0.25 18.95 16.91
CA TYR A 181 0.17 18.06 17.97
C TYR A 181 -1.01 17.30 18.56
N VAL A 182 -0.76 16.06 18.98
CA VAL A 182 -1.60 15.36 19.95
C VAL A 182 -0.70 14.86 21.09
N PHE A 183 -1.10 15.19 22.31
CA PHE A 183 -0.47 14.71 23.53
C PHE A 183 -1.41 13.73 24.23
N TRP A 184 -0.87 12.67 24.84
CA TRP A 184 -1.66 11.85 25.73
C TRP A 184 -0.83 11.27 26.88
N ALA A 185 -1.51 11.06 28.01
CA ALA A 185 -0.97 10.41 29.20
C ALA A 185 -2.03 9.48 29.78
N PHE A 186 -1.67 8.21 29.98
CA PHE A 186 -2.59 7.22 30.55
C PHE A 186 -2.78 7.46 32.04
N ARG A 187 -4.01 7.25 32.54
CA ARG A 187 -4.30 7.41 33.97
C ARG A 187 -3.35 6.63 34.89
N PRO A 188 -3.05 5.34 34.65
CA PRO A 188 -2.10 4.61 35.50
C PRO A 188 -0.71 5.25 35.54
N CYS A 189 -0.27 5.85 34.44
CA CYS A 189 1.02 6.55 34.38
C CYS A 189 0.99 7.85 35.19
N ILE A 190 -0.11 8.61 35.12
CA ILE A 190 -0.32 9.84 35.90
C ILE A 190 -0.34 9.53 37.40
N GLU A 191 -1.06 8.48 37.80
CA GLU A 191 -1.16 8.07 39.21
C GLU A 191 0.16 7.47 39.71
N GLY A 192 0.81 6.62 38.91
CA GLY A 192 2.06 5.95 39.24
C GLY A 192 3.26 6.91 39.37
N PHE A 193 3.24 8.04 38.67
CA PHE A 193 4.30 9.04 38.77
C PHE A 193 4.53 9.54 40.21
N ARG A 194 3.47 9.58 41.04
CA ARG A 194 3.55 9.99 42.45
C ARG A 194 4.48 9.10 43.30
N SER A 195 4.73 7.88 42.84
CA SER A 195 5.61 6.90 43.49
C SER A 195 6.93 6.71 42.75
N CYS A 196 7.17 7.48 41.68
CA CYS A 196 8.40 7.46 40.91
C CYS A 196 9.39 8.52 41.40
N ARG A 197 10.60 8.50 40.84
CA ARG A 197 11.58 9.55 41.08
C ARG A 197 11.10 10.87 40.47
N ASN A 198 11.44 11.98 41.10
CA ASN A 198 11.16 13.34 40.60
C ASN A 198 12.13 13.73 39.47
N VAL A 199 12.32 12.83 38.50
CA VAL A 199 13.16 13.04 37.31
C VAL A 199 12.37 12.56 36.11
N ILE A 200 12.22 13.42 35.12
CA ILE A 200 11.58 13.13 33.84
C ILE A 200 12.63 13.28 32.76
N SER A 201 12.75 12.27 31.90
CA SER A 201 13.53 12.33 30.68
C SER A 201 12.57 12.36 29.49
N VAL A 202 12.88 13.15 28.48
CA VAL A 202 12.08 13.25 27.25
C VAL A 202 13.01 12.97 26.09
N ASP A 203 12.61 12.01 25.25
CA ASP A 203 13.30 11.71 24.01
C ASP A 203 12.30 11.64 22.86
N GLY A 204 12.81 11.84 21.64
CA GLY A 204 12.02 11.94 20.43
C GLY A 204 12.61 11.15 19.28
N THR A 205 11.74 10.45 18.55
CA THR A 205 12.13 9.82 17.28
C THR A 205 11.38 10.43 16.11
N HIS A 206 12.09 10.63 15.00
CA HIS A 206 11.48 11.07 13.77
C HIS A 206 10.68 9.93 13.14
N LEU A 207 9.41 10.16 12.84
CA LEU A 207 8.64 9.20 12.08
C LEU A 207 8.93 9.38 10.59
N TYR A 208 9.29 8.28 9.93
CA TYR A 208 9.44 8.22 8.47
C TYR A 208 8.07 8.20 7.77
N THR A 209 7.24 9.19 8.07
CA THR A 209 5.95 9.41 7.43
C THR A 209 6.03 10.52 6.40
N LYS A 210 5.00 10.63 5.56
CA LYS A 210 4.84 11.77 4.64
C LYS A 210 4.88 13.13 5.35
N TYR A 211 4.51 13.18 6.63
CA TYR A 211 4.24 14.41 7.36
C TYR A 211 5.35 14.85 8.32
N LYS A 212 6.53 14.20 8.30
CA LYS A 212 7.69 14.55 9.14
C LYS A 212 7.41 14.70 10.65
N HIS A 213 6.30 14.14 11.15
CA HIS A 213 6.00 14.14 12.58
C HIS A 213 7.12 13.45 13.38
N LYS A 214 7.22 13.82 14.64
CA LYS A 214 8.06 13.25 15.67
C LYS A 214 7.15 12.60 16.71
N LEU A 215 7.57 11.43 17.19
CA LEU A 215 6.99 10.83 18.38
C LEU A 215 7.91 11.17 19.56
N LEU A 216 7.40 11.96 20.49
CA LEU A 216 8.05 12.27 21.76
C LEU A 216 7.50 11.33 22.83
N VAL A 217 8.38 10.86 23.71
CA VAL A 217 8.03 10.05 24.87
C VAL A 217 8.68 10.67 26.11
N ALA A 218 7.85 11.00 27.09
CA ALA A 218 8.32 11.35 28.43
C ALA A 218 8.34 10.08 29.28
N VAL A 219 9.47 9.83 29.94
CA VAL A 219 9.67 8.67 30.82
C VAL A 219 10.22 9.10 32.17
N THR A 220 10.01 8.26 33.18
CA THR A 220 10.65 8.37 34.50
C THR A 220 11.18 7.01 34.93
N LEU A 221 11.82 6.97 36.11
CA LEU A 221 12.22 5.74 36.78
C LEU A 221 11.37 5.54 38.02
N ASP A 222 10.84 4.34 38.20
CA ASP A 222 10.18 3.96 39.44
C ASP A 222 11.20 3.72 40.57
N ALA A 223 10.71 3.34 41.75
CA ALA A 223 11.56 3.03 42.90
C ALA A 223 12.54 1.86 42.62
N ASN A 224 12.17 0.96 41.71
CA ASN A 224 12.92 -0.22 41.30
C ASN A 224 13.85 0.04 40.09
N GLN A 225 14.02 1.30 39.68
CA GLN A 225 14.83 1.69 38.52
C GLN A 225 14.28 1.16 37.17
N GLN A 226 13.00 0.82 37.10
CA GLN A 226 12.33 0.46 35.87
C GLN A 226 11.81 1.71 35.16
N VAL A 227 11.90 1.70 33.83
CA VAL A 227 11.42 2.80 33.00
C VAL A 227 9.89 2.78 32.94
N LEU A 228 9.27 3.86 33.40
CA LEU A 228 7.82 4.09 33.28
C LEU A 228 7.56 5.17 32.22
N PRO A 229 6.89 4.84 31.10
CA PRO A 229 6.38 5.85 30.17
C PRO A 229 5.30 6.68 30.85
N LEU A 230 5.49 8.00 30.91
CA LEU A 230 4.57 8.94 31.52
C LEU A 230 3.56 9.49 30.51
N ALA A 231 4.07 9.97 29.38
CA ALA A 231 3.27 10.64 28.38
C ALA A 231 3.92 10.54 27.00
N PHE A 232 3.11 10.81 25.99
CA PHE A 232 3.49 10.73 24.60
C PHE A 232 2.99 11.97 23.88
N ALA A 233 3.71 12.40 22.85
CA ALA A 233 3.24 13.41 21.93
C ALA A 233 3.61 13.07 20.48
N LEU A 234 2.70 13.36 19.57
CA LEU A 234 2.89 13.23 18.13
C LEU A 234 2.70 14.59 17.48
N GLY A 235 3.70 15.08 16.74
CA GLY A 235 3.62 16.32 15.96
C GLY A 235 4.84 16.62 15.11
#